data_AF-A0A4U9UUL3-F1
#
_entry.id   AF-A0A4U9UUL3-F1
#
_cell.length_a   1.000
_cell.length_b   1.000
_cell.length_c   1.000
_cell.angle_alpha   90.00
_cell.angle_beta   90.00
_cell.angle_gamma   90.00
#
_symmetry.space_group_name_H-M   'P 1'
#
loop_
_entity.id
_entity.type
_entity.pdbx_description
1 polymer ?
#
loop_
_entity_poly.entity_id
_entity_poly.type
_entity_poly.pdbx_seq_one_letter_code
_entity_poly.pdbx_strand_id
1 'polypeptide(L)'
;MKEVLRHATVQRIAEVFQRLLGERISLRNMKLILEALALWAPREKDVIALVEHVRGALSRYICHKFAEGGTLRVIHLTAEFEEKMRQGIRTTASGIFP
;
A
#
# COMPACT_ATOMS: atom_id res chain seq x y z
N MET A 1 14.29 -10.04 -8.16
CA MET A 1 14.91 -8.69 -8.27
C MET A 1 15.04 -8.23 -9.72
N LYS A 2 15.68 -8.99 -10.62
CA LYS A 2 15.78 -8.62 -12.05
C LYS A 2 14.41 -8.28 -12.69
N GLU A 3 13.38 -9.08 -12.41
CA GLU A 3 12.04 -8.85 -12.98
C GLU A 3 11.37 -7.57 -12.46
N VAL A 4 11.53 -7.25 -11.18
CA VAL A 4 11.00 -6.01 -10.58
C VAL A 4 11.64 -4.78 -11.23
N LEU A 5 12.97 -4.82 -11.41
CA LEU A 5 13.73 -3.71 -12.00
C LEU A 5 13.41 -3.46 -13.49
N ARG A 6 12.73 -4.39 -14.17
CA ARG A 6 12.21 -4.17 -15.53
C ARG A 6 10.98 -3.27 -15.56
N HIS A 7 10.22 -3.24 -14.46
CA HIS A 7 8.91 -2.58 -14.40
C HIS A 7 8.82 -1.47 -13.35
N ALA A 8 9.78 -1.37 -12.44
CA ALA A 8 9.90 -0.29 -11.48
C ALA A 8 11.36 0.17 -11.36
N THR A 9 11.58 1.48 -11.46
CA THR A 9 12.89 2.09 -11.21
C THR A 9 13.27 1.96 -9.74
N VAL A 10 14.57 2.05 -9.43
CA VAL A 10 15.05 2.07 -8.04
C VAL A 10 14.39 3.18 -7.23
N GLN A 11 14.19 4.36 -7.83
CA GLN A 11 13.48 5.48 -7.20
C GLN A 11 12.04 5.12 -6.85
N ARG A 12 11.29 4.49 -7.76
CA ARG A 12 9.91 4.08 -7.53
C ARG A 12 9.80 3.03 -6.42
N ILE A 13 10.74 2.08 -6.39
CA ILE A 13 10.83 1.07 -5.33
C ILE A 13 11.14 1.74 -3.98
N ALA A 14 12.07 2.69 -3.96
CA ALA A 14 12.41 3.43 -2.75
C ALA A 14 11.21 4.23 -2.21
N GLU A 15 10.41 4.85 -3.07
CA GLU A 15 9.20 5.55 -2.65
C GLU A 15 8.16 4.60 -2.03
N VAL A 16 7.94 3.42 -2.62
CA VAL A 16 7.09 2.37 -2.02
C VAL A 16 7.61 2.01 -0.63
N PHE A 17 8.92 1.81 -0.48
CA PHE A 17 9.52 1.45 0.81
C PHE A 17 9.36 2.57 1.85
N GLN A 18 9.57 3.82 1.46
CA GLN A 18 9.39 4.99 2.33
C GLN A 18 7.95 5.09 2.83
N ARG A 19 6.96 4.87 1.95
CA ARG A 19 5.53 4.90 2.32
C ARG A 19 5.17 3.77 3.28
N LEU A 20 5.61 2.53 3.01
CA LEU A 20 5.41 1.40 3.93
C LEU A 20 6.03 1.69 5.32
N LEU A 21 7.26 2.21 5.36
CA LEU A 21 7.92 2.55 6.62
C LEU A 21 7.20 3.71 7.35
N GLY A 22 6.69 4.70 6.62
CA GLY A 22 5.89 5.80 7.15
C GLY A 22 4.62 5.31 7.86
N GLU A 23 4.01 4.25 7.35
CA GLU A 23 2.87 3.56 7.98
C GLU A 23 3.28 2.53 9.03
N ARG A 24 4.54 2.54 9.45
CA ARG A 24 5.13 1.60 10.40
C ARG A 24 5.05 0.15 9.93
N ILE A 25 5.09 -0.14 8.63
CA ILE A 25 5.16 -1.51 8.09
C ILE A 25 6.62 -1.89 7.89
N SER A 26 7.05 -3.03 8.43
CA SER A 26 8.45 -3.47 8.32
C SER A 26 8.76 -4.03 6.93
N LEU A 27 9.94 -3.71 6.40
CA LEU A 27 10.47 -4.26 5.16
C LEU A 27 11.18 -5.61 5.34
N ARG A 28 11.09 -6.24 6.53
CA ARG A 28 11.79 -7.50 6.84
C ARG A 28 11.40 -8.63 5.88
N ASN A 29 10.14 -8.69 5.44
CA ASN A 29 9.69 -9.67 4.46
C ASN A 29 9.91 -9.16 3.02
N MET A 30 11.18 -8.90 2.67
CA MET A 30 11.56 -8.33 1.38
C MET A 30 11.15 -9.23 0.20
N LYS A 31 11.14 -10.56 0.39
CA LYS A 31 10.71 -11.51 -0.65
C LYS A 31 9.28 -11.23 -1.09
N LEU A 32 8.34 -11.18 -0.13
CA LEU A 32 6.92 -10.95 -0.41
C LEU A 32 6.67 -9.56 -1.00
N ILE A 33 7.40 -8.55 -0.53
CA ILE A 33 7.33 -7.18 -1.07
C ILE A 33 7.77 -7.17 -2.54
N LEU A 34 8.89 -7.82 -2.87
CA LEU A 34 9.39 -7.89 -4.24
C LEU A 34 8.50 -8.74 -5.15
N GLU A 35 7.87 -9.80 -4.64
CA GLU A 35 6.87 -10.60 -5.39
C GLU A 35 5.64 -9.76 -5.72
N ALA A 36 5.11 -8.99 -4.77
CA ALA A 36 4.00 -8.07 -5.00
C ALA A 36 4.36 -6.98 -6.01
N LEU A 37 5.56 -6.40 -5.89
CA LEU A 37 6.05 -5.41 -6.87
C LEU A 37 6.22 -6.01 -8.27
N ALA A 38 6.75 -7.23 -8.40
CA ALA A 38 6.87 -7.89 -9.69
C ALA A 38 5.51 -8.12 -10.36
N LEU A 39 4.49 -8.44 -9.56
CA LEU A 39 3.13 -8.69 -10.05
C LEU A 39 2.42 -7.40 -10.49
N TRP A 40 2.54 -6.33 -9.70
CA TRP A 40 1.71 -5.12 -9.86
C TRP A 40 2.40 -3.96 -10.58
N ALA A 41 3.72 -3.80 -10.46
CA ALA A 41 4.44 -2.70 -11.11
C ALA A 41 4.28 -2.62 -12.65
N PRO A 42 4.08 -3.72 -13.41
CA PRO A 42 3.82 -3.63 -14.85
C PRO A 42 2.44 -3.06 -15.19
N ARG A 43 1.47 -3.17 -14.28
CA ARG A 43 0.06 -2.84 -14.51
C ARG A 43 -0.33 -1.51 -13.91
N GLU A 44 0.22 -1.21 -12.73
CA GLU A 44 -0.03 0.01 -12.00
C GLU A 44 1.13 0.98 -12.24
N LYS A 45 0.83 2.24 -12.57
CA LYS A 45 1.82 3.30 -12.77
C LYS A 45 1.82 4.29 -11.61
N ASP A 46 0.69 4.49 -10.98
CA ASP A 46 0.58 5.34 -9.81
C ASP A 46 1.27 4.67 -8.61
N VAL A 47 2.06 5.44 -7.87
CA VAL A 47 2.84 4.92 -6.75
C VAL A 47 1.98 4.69 -5.51
N ILE A 48 0.91 5.47 -5.31
CA ILE A 48 -0.02 5.32 -4.19
C ILE A 48 -0.79 4.01 -4.36
N ALA A 49 -1.38 3.80 -5.52
CA ALA A 49 -2.08 2.57 -5.86
C ALA A 49 -1.16 1.34 -5.79
N LEU A 50 0.09 1.46 -6.24
CA LEU A 50 1.08 0.38 -6.11
C LEU A 50 1.36 0.04 -4.64
N VAL A 51 1.47 1.02 -3.75
CA VAL A 51 1.63 0.80 -2.30
C VAL A 51 0.43 0.04 -1.74
N GLU A 52 -0.80 0.40 -2.13
CA GLU A 52 -2.00 -0.33 -1.67
C GLU A 52 -2.01 -1.80 -2.12
N HIS A 53 -1.56 -2.10 -3.33
CA HIS A 53 -1.38 -3.49 -3.78
C HIS A 53 -0.36 -4.25 -2.94
N VAL A 54 0.78 -3.62 -2.61
CA VAL A 54 1.81 -4.23 -1.75
C VAL A 54 1.28 -4.43 -0.33
N ARG A 55 0.52 -3.48 0.22
CA ARG A 55 -0.16 -3.61 1.52
C ARG A 55 -1.16 -4.77 1.52
N GLY A 56 -1.92 -4.93 0.43
CA GLY A 56 -2.82 -6.08 0.23
C GLY A 56 -2.09 -7.42 0.31
N ALA A 57 -0.94 -7.53 -0.37
CA ALA A 57 -0.09 -8.72 -0.28
C ALA A 57 0.48 -8.96 1.14
N LEU A 58 0.71 -7.88 1.89
CA LEU A 58 1.17 -7.92 3.29
C LEU A 58 0.03 -8.00 4.32
N SER A 59 -1.23 -8.12 3.90
CA SER A 59 -2.42 -8.07 4.78
C SER A 59 -2.28 -8.93 6.04
N ARG A 60 -1.89 -10.21 5.89
CA ARG A 60 -1.66 -11.13 7.03
C ARG A 60 -0.61 -10.60 8.02
N TYR A 61 0.49 -10.05 7.52
CA TYR A 61 1.55 -9.48 8.35
C TYR A 61 1.05 -8.23 9.08
N ILE A 62 0.35 -7.34 8.37
CA ILE A 62 -0.19 -6.10 8.92
C ILE A 62 -1.21 -6.42 10.01
N CYS A 63 -2.20 -7.28 9.75
CA CYS A 63 -3.20 -7.67 10.72
C CYS A 63 -2.57 -8.29 11.97
N HIS A 64 -1.60 -9.20 11.82
CA HIS A 64 -0.92 -9.80 12.96
C HIS A 64 -0.08 -8.78 13.76
N LYS A 65 0.51 -7.80 13.08
CA LYS A 65 1.31 -6.75 13.74
C LYS A 65 0.47 -5.87 14.67
N PHE A 66 -0.76 -5.56 14.27
CA PHE A 66 -1.65 -4.67 15.02
C PHE A 66 -2.64 -5.42 15.91
N ALA A 67 -2.73 -6.74 15.80
CA ALA A 67 -3.55 -7.56 16.68
C ALA A 67 -2.88 -7.76 18.05
N GLU A 68 -3.67 -7.69 19.10
CA GLU A 68 -3.27 -8.00 20.47
C GLU A 68 -4.04 -9.25 20.93
N GLY A 69 -3.33 -10.32 21.29
CA GLY A 69 -3.97 -11.58 21.70
C GLY A 69 -4.85 -12.20 20.60
N GLY A 70 -4.48 -12.02 19.32
CA GLY A 70 -5.26 -12.51 18.18
C GLY A 70 -6.51 -11.67 17.85
N THR A 71 -6.75 -10.57 18.57
CA THR A 71 -7.87 -9.66 18.32
C THR A 71 -7.37 -8.32 17.78
N LEU A 72 -7.96 -7.84 16.70
CA LEU A 72 -7.67 -6.52 16.16
C LEU A 72 -8.72 -5.52 16.67
N ARG A 73 -8.29 -4.53 17.46
CA ARG A 73 -9.17 -3.43 17.90
C ARG A 73 -9.14 -2.33 16.87
N VAL A 74 -10.31 -1.93 16.38
CA VAL A 74 -10.45 -0.94 15.31
C VAL A 74 -11.48 0.13 15.67
N ILE A 75 -11.27 1.32 15.12
CA ILE A 75 -12.29 2.36 15.04
C ILE A 75 -12.87 2.27 13.62
N HIS A 76 -14.16 2.01 13.52
CA HIS A 76 -14.84 1.92 12.23
C HIS A 76 -15.43 3.27 11.85
N LEU A 77 -15.31 3.63 10.57
CA LEU A 77 -15.97 4.83 10.03
C LEU A 77 -17.43 4.49 9.71
N THR A 78 -18.34 5.46 9.85
CA THR A 78 -19.74 5.25 9.48
C THR A 78 -19.90 5.33 7.97
N ALA A 79 -20.89 4.63 7.41
CA ALA A 79 -21.18 4.67 5.97
C ALA A 79 -21.43 6.11 5.47
N GLU A 80 -22.09 6.95 6.28
CA GLU A 80 -22.31 8.36 5.97
C GLU A 80 -20.99 9.15 5.86
N PHE A 81 -20.04 8.88 6.76
CA PHE A 81 -18.73 9.53 6.75
C PHE A 81 -17.90 9.09 5.55
N GLU A 82 -17.91 7.80 5.22
CA GLU A 82 -17.24 7.27 4.03
C GLU A 82 -17.78 7.88 2.73
N GLU A 83 -19.10 8.04 2.63
CA GLU A 83 -19.73 8.64 1.46
C GLU A 83 -19.39 10.13 1.31
N LYS A 84 -19.39 10.89 2.42
CA LYS A 84 -18.93 12.28 2.43
C LYS A 84 -17.48 12.42 1.98
N MET A 85 -16.59 11.53 2.45
CA MET A 85 -15.20 11.49 1.98
C MET A 85 -15.12 11.17 0.49
N ARG A 86 -15.87 10.18 0.01
CA ARG A 86 -15.90 9.79 -1.41
C ARG A 86 -16.30 10.95 -2.32
N GLN A 87 -17.29 11.75 -1.92
CA GLN A 87 -17.74 12.93 -2.66
C GLN A 87 -16.71 14.08 -2.66
N GLY A 88 -15.84 14.13 -1.64
CA GLY A 88 -14.75 15.11 -1.55
C GLY A 88 -13.57 14.80 -2.47
N ILE A 89 -13.39 13.54 -2.85
CA ILE A 89 -12.24 13.10 -3.65
C ILE A 89 -12.24 13.79 -5.02
N ARG A 90 -11.15 14.51 -5.30
CA ARG A 90 -10.90 15.11 -6.62
C ARG A 90 -9.78 14.35 -7.32
N THR A 91 -10.09 13.80 -8.48
CA THR A 91 -9.08 13.24 -9.38
C THR A 91 -8.44 14.39 -10.15
N THR A 92 -7.17 14.67 -9.90
CA THR A 92 -6.38 15.66 -10.62
C THR A 92 -5.29 14.98 -11.43
N ALA A 93 -4.67 15.70 -12.38
CA ALA A 93 -3.53 15.20 -13.14
C ALA A 93 -2.33 14.79 -12.25
N SER A 94 -2.29 15.29 -11.01
CA SER A 94 -1.23 15.00 -10.02
C SER A 94 -1.57 13.83 -9.08
N GLY A 95 -2.76 13.23 -9.19
CA GLY A 95 -3.22 12.14 -8.33
C GLY A 95 -4.63 12.32 -7.76
N ILE A 96 -5.04 11.35 -6.94
CA ILE A 96 -6.29 11.35 -6.19
C ILE A 96 -6.05 12.04 -4.84
N PHE A 97 -6.74 13.15 -4.58
CA PHE A 97 -6.64 13.89 -3.31
C PHE A 97 -8.02 14.01 -2.66
N PRO A 98 -8.10 13.92 -1.31
CA PRO A 98 -9.32 14.23 -0.56
C PRO A 98 -9.65 15.73 -0.55
#